data_AF-C4FQ74-F1
#
_entry.id   AF-C4FQ74-F1
#
_cell.length_a   1.000
_cell.length_b   1.000
_cell.length_c   1.000
_cell.angle_alpha   90.00
_cell.angle_beta   90.00
_cell.angle_gamma   90.00
#
_symmetry.space_group_name_H-M   'P 1'
#
loop_
_entity.id
_entity.type
_entity.pdbx_description
1 polymer ?
#
loop_
_entity_poly.entity_id
_entity_poly.type
_entity_poly.pdbx_seq_one_letter_code
_entity_poly.pdbx_strand_id
1 'polypeptide(L)'
;MILEKALQDRNINYEVVAVTDMSDDEHPTVLRSMAIENHWKTYSIPYGVGGRFSVFTEVGFVTAALVGFDIEGFLAGAASMDAACQEEDIFKNPALLSALLKYIASERYGRIIEVFMPYGEALHSLSDWYVQLLSESLGKMSNTCLPYGRTPVAAVGTMDMHAQVQEHQEGRLNKVVQFIKVKDWKHNLVVPNTHSQYERLQALGNVGICDILNIALDANREALSSDNRFNMTITVPTLNSFHLGEIMFMHCWAVYFESIFAGVDAFDQPGVEVYKRLIGPKLARAKDTHNS
;
A
#
# COMPACT_ATOMS: atom_id res chain seq x y z
N MET A 1 3.71 -6.13 28.11
CA MET A 1 4.74 -5.48 28.96
C MET A 1 4.48 -3.99 29.25
N ILE A 2 4.91 -2.99 28.44
CA ILE A 2 4.69 -1.56 28.81
C ILE A 2 3.19 -1.20 28.80
N LEU A 3 2.50 -1.53 27.70
CA LEU A 3 1.07 -1.27 27.56
C LEU A 3 0.26 -2.01 28.64
N GLU A 4 0.55 -3.30 28.82
CA GLU A 4 -0.04 -4.11 29.87
C GLU A 4 0.12 -3.50 31.27
N LYS A 5 1.32 -3.08 31.64
CA LYS A 5 1.56 -2.39 32.92
C LYS A 5 0.74 -1.11 33.01
N ALA A 6 0.70 -0.31 31.95
CA ALA A 6 -0.09 0.92 31.93
C ALA A 6 -1.61 0.68 32.03
N LEU A 7 -2.12 -0.42 31.45
CA LEU A 7 -3.51 -0.84 31.57
C LEU A 7 -3.82 -1.32 32.99
N GLN A 8 -2.93 -2.13 33.58
CA GLN A 8 -3.03 -2.61 34.96
C GLN A 8 -3.00 -1.44 35.97
N ASP A 9 -2.05 -0.51 35.83
CA ASP A 9 -1.93 0.68 36.67
C ASP A 9 -3.20 1.55 36.61
N ARG A 10 -3.98 1.46 35.53
CA ARG A 10 -5.25 2.17 35.32
C ARG A 10 -6.49 1.31 35.60
N ASN A 11 -6.33 0.07 36.09
CA ASN A 11 -7.41 -0.90 36.29
C ASN A 11 -8.28 -1.11 35.04
N ILE A 12 -7.67 -1.09 33.85
CA ILE A 12 -8.34 -1.36 32.58
C ILE A 12 -8.18 -2.86 32.27
N ASN A 13 -9.30 -3.57 32.23
CA ASN A 13 -9.34 -4.95 31.78
C ASN A 13 -9.05 -5.02 30.27
N TYR A 14 -8.36 -6.07 29.85
CA TYR A 14 -8.03 -6.29 28.45
C TYR A 14 -8.03 -7.78 28.13
N GLU A 15 -8.25 -8.09 26.86
CA GLU A 15 -8.07 -9.43 26.30
C GLU A 15 -6.93 -9.40 25.30
N VAL A 16 -6.27 -10.55 25.12
CA VAL A 16 -5.15 -10.69 24.18
C VAL A 16 -5.50 -11.75 23.14
N VAL A 17 -5.30 -11.38 21.90
CA VAL A 17 -5.33 -12.27 20.74
C VAL A 17 -3.94 -12.23 20.09
N ALA A 18 -3.38 -13.41 19.81
CA ALA A 18 -2.09 -13.53 19.14
C ALA A 18 -2.27 -14.01 17.70
N VAL A 19 -1.68 -13.28 16.75
CA VAL A 19 -1.55 -13.74 15.36
C VAL A 19 -0.09 -14.11 15.13
N THR A 20 0.19 -15.40 14.90
CA THR A 20 1.56 -15.90 14.85
C THR A 20 1.69 -17.12 13.95
N ASP A 21 2.92 -17.52 13.64
CA ASP A 21 3.19 -18.76 12.92
C ASP A 21 2.75 -19.94 13.77
N MET A 22 1.94 -20.83 13.18
CA MET A 22 1.38 -22.02 13.82
C MET A 22 1.88 -23.33 13.18
N SER A 23 2.86 -23.25 12.27
CA SER A 23 3.33 -24.38 11.47
C SER A 23 4.29 -25.32 12.20
N ASP A 24 5.05 -24.83 13.17
CA ASP A 24 6.05 -25.62 13.92
C ASP A 24 5.67 -25.73 15.40
N ASP A 25 5.22 -26.92 15.81
CA ASP A 25 4.88 -27.26 17.20
C ASP A 25 6.11 -27.72 18.01
N GLU A 26 7.18 -28.17 17.36
CA GLU A 26 8.40 -28.63 18.03
C GLU A 26 9.29 -27.44 18.44
N HIS A 27 9.29 -26.38 17.63
CA HIS A 27 10.05 -25.15 17.85
C HIS A 27 9.16 -23.90 17.69
N PRO A 28 8.16 -23.71 18.57
CA PRO A 28 7.25 -22.58 18.49
C PRO A 28 7.99 -21.24 18.59
N THR A 29 7.49 -20.24 17.85
CA THR A 29 7.96 -18.86 18.02
C THR A 29 7.71 -18.37 19.44
N VAL A 30 8.48 -17.37 19.89
CA VAL A 30 8.31 -16.77 21.23
C VAL A 30 6.86 -16.34 21.48
N LEU A 31 6.21 -15.73 20.47
CA LEU A 31 4.82 -15.28 20.59
C LEU A 31 3.83 -16.46 20.71
N ARG A 32 4.08 -17.56 19.98
CA ARG A 32 3.26 -18.79 20.10
C ARG A 32 3.39 -19.42 21.47
N SER A 33 4.61 -19.52 22.01
CA SER A 33 4.85 -20.03 23.36
C SER A 33 4.13 -19.19 24.41
N MET A 34 4.22 -17.86 24.32
CA MET A 34 3.49 -16.95 25.21
C MET A 34 1.98 -17.14 25.12
N ALA A 35 1.43 -17.30 23.92
CA ALA A 35 0.01 -17.51 23.73
C ALA A 35 -0.49 -18.83 24.35
N ILE A 36 0.31 -19.90 24.25
CA ILE A 36 0.01 -21.19 24.88
C ILE A 36 0.03 -21.05 26.41
N GLU A 37 1.08 -20.47 26.98
CA GLU A 37 1.23 -20.27 28.43
C GLU A 37 0.10 -19.42 29.04
N ASN A 38 -0.34 -18.38 28.32
CA ASN A 38 -1.36 -17.45 28.81
C ASN A 38 -2.78 -17.79 28.32
N HIS A 39 -2.97 -18.93 27.64
CA HIS A 39 -4.24 -19.37 27.07
C HIS A 39 -4.93 -18.31 26.18
N TRP A 40 -4.14 -17.56 25.41
CA TRP A 40 -4.66 -16.56 24.49
C TRP A 40 -5.30 -17.21 23.26
N LYS A 41 -6.30 -16.53 22.69
CA LYS A 41 -6.84 -16.93 21.40
C LYS A 41 -5.79 -16.70 20.32
N THR A 42 -5.54 -17.71 19.50
CA THR A 42 -4.53 -17.65 18.43
C THR A 42 -5.18 -17.69 17.06
N TYR A 43 -4.56 -16.99 16.11
CA TYR A 43 -4.82 -17.12 14.68
C TYR A 43 -3.49 -17.30 13.93
N SER A 44 -3.54 -17.98 12.79
CA SER A 44 -2.33 -18.36 12.04
C SER A 44 -1.90 -17.26 11.08
N ILE A 45 -0.58 -17.11 10.91
CA ILE A 45 -0.02 -16.52 9.69
C ILE A 45 0.18 -17.69 8.71
N PRO A 46 -0.52 -17.72 7.56
CA PRO A 46 -0.39 -18.83 6.62
C PRO A 46 1.06 -19.03 6.15
N TYR A 47 1.50 -20.29 6.12
CA TYR A 47 2.82 -20.65 5.64
C TYR A 47 3.02 -20.18 4.19
N GLY A 48 4.17 -19.59 3.90
CA GLY A 48 4.52 -19.09 2.56
C GLY A 48 3.97 -17.69 2.23
N VAL A 49 3.17 -17.07 3.11
CA VAL A 49 2.69 -15.70 2.91
C VAL A 49 3.58 -14.71 3.66
N GLY A 50 4.38 -13.94 2.92
CA GLY A 50 5.21 -12.87 3.48
C GLY A 50 4.39 -11.72 4.07
N GLY A 51 4.93 -11.02 5.07
CA GLY A 51 4.21 -9.99 5.83
C GLY A 51 3.62 -8.85 4.98
N ARG A 52 4.28 -8.44 3.89
CA ARG A 52 3.76 -7.40 2.98
C ARG A 52 2.56 -7.86 2.13
N PHE A 53 2.31 -9.17 2.07
CA PHE A 53 1.15 -9.78 1.39
C PHE A 53 0.08 -10.28 2.38
N SER A 54 0.34 -10.25 3.69
CA SER A 54 -0.53 -10.91 4.70
C SER A 54 -1.79 -10.12 5.08
N VAL A 55 -2.05 -8.96 4.46
CA VAL A 55 -3.31 -8.23 4.66
C VAL A 55 -4.54 -9.04 4.24
N PHE A 56 -4.36 -10.02 3.34
CA PHE A 56 -5.39 -10.98 2.91
C PHE A 56 -5.47 -12.23 3.80
N THR A 57 -4.86 -12.19 4.99
CA THR A 57 -4.90 -13.28 5.96
C THR A 57 -5.38 -12.79 7.32
N GLU A 58 -5.37 -13.66 8.31
CA GLU A 58 -5.75 -13.38 9.69
C GLU A 58 -4.99 -12.20 10.30
N VAL A 59 -3.81 -11.87 9.78
CA VAL A 59 -3.06 -10.66 10.17
C VAL A 59 -3.90 -9.40 9.95
N GLY A 60 -4.53 -9.27 8.79
CA GLY A 60 -5.47 -8.18 8.50
C GLY A 60 -6.85 -8.43 9.11
N PHE A 61 -7.34 -9.67 9.05
CA PHE A 61 -8.75 -9.97 9.34
C PHE A 61 -9.13 -9.86 10.80
N VAL A 62 -8.21 -10.09 11.74
CA VAL A 62 -8.50 -9.85 13.17
C VAL A 62 -8.87 -8.39 13.40
N THR A 63 -8.12 -7.44 12.84
CA THR A 63 -8.41 -6.01 12.98
C THR A 63 -9.65 -5.62 12.17
N ALA A 64 -9.80 -6.18 10.96
CA ALA A 64 -10.96 -5.94 10.10
C ALA A 64 -12.27 -6.34 10.78
N ALA A 65 -12.30 -7.51 11.43
CA ALA A 65 -13.48 -8.00 12.16
C ALA A 65 -13.86 -7.09 13.33
N LEU A 66 -12.87 -6.55 14.06
CA LEU A 66 -13.11 -5.65 15.20
C LEU A 66 -13.75 -4.32 14.79
N VAL A 67 -13.44 -3.82 13.60
CA VAL A 67 -14.00 -2.56 13.08
C VAL A 67 -15.24 -2.77 12.21
N GLY A 68 -15.72 -4.00 12.06
CA GLY A 68 -16.89 -4.33 11.24
C GLY A 68 -16.64 -4.20 9.74
N PHE A 69 -15.38 -4.36 9.30
CA PHE A 69 -15.03 -4.37 7.88
C PHE A 69 -15.53 -5.64 7.20
N ASP A 70 -16.04 -5.50 5.97
CA ASP A 70 -16.55 -6.59 5.16
C ASP A 70 -15.39 -7.40 4.53
N ILE A 71 -14.94 -8.41 5.28
CA ILE A 71 -13.85 -9.32 4.89
C ILE A 71 -14.25 -10.17 3.68
N GLU A 72 -15.50 -10.64 3.62
CA GLU A 72 -15.98 -11.50 2.52
C GLU A 72 -15.99 -10.74 1.20
N GLY A 73 -16.51 -9.50 1.19
CA GLY A 73 -16.46 -8.65 0.01
C GLY A 73 -15.04 -8.32 -0.42
N PHE A 74 -14.14 -8.05 0.54
CA PHE A 74 -12.72 -7.79 0.25
C PHE A 74 -12.02 -8.99 -0.40
N LEU A 75 -12.23 -10.20 0.12
CA LEU A 75 -11.70 -11.43 -0.46
C LEU A 75 -12.33 -11.75 -1.82
N ALA A 76 -13.63 -11.49 -1.99
CA ALA A 76 -14.30 -11.66 -3.29
C ALA A 76 -13.71 -10.72 -4.36
N GLY A 77 -13.36 -9.49 -3.98
CA GLY A 77 -12.68 -8.54 -4.85
C GLY A 77 -11.27 -8.99 -5.22
N ALA A 78 -10.50 -9.46 -4.23
CA ALA A 78 -9.18 -10.04 -4.47
C ALA A 78 -9.24 -11.24 -5.43
N ALA A 79 -10.20 -12.15 -5.24
CA ALA A 79 -10.40 -13.31 -6.11
C ALA A 79 -10.85 -12.92 -7.54
N SER A 80 -11.69 -11.89 -7.67
CA SER A 80 -12.07 -11.33 -8.98
C SER A 80 -10.83 -10.84 -9.75
N MET A 81 -9.97 -10.07 -9.07
CA MET A 81 -8.74 -9.56 -9.68
C MET A 81 -7.71 -10.65 -9.94
N ASP A 82 -7.63 -11.67 -9.08
CA ASP A 82 -6.79 -12.84 -9.31
C ASP A 82 -7.12 -13.51 -10.65
N ALA A 83 -8.41 -13.79 -10.88
CA ALA A 83 -8.88 -14.35 -12.13
C ALA A 83 -8.57 -13.45 -13.34
N ALA A 84 -8.74 -12.13 -13.20
CA ALA A 84 -8.40 -11.18 -14.26
C ALA A 84 -6.89 -11.12 -14.57
N CYS A 85 -6.04 -11.33 -13.56
CA CYS A 85 -4.58 -11.31 -13.71
C CYS A 85 -4.00 -12.64 -14.21
N GLN A 86 -4.81 -13.68 -14.40
CA GLN A 86 -4.40 -14.95 -15.03
C GLN A 86 -4.65 -14.97 -16.54
N GLU A 87 -5.26 -13.92 -17.09
CA GLU A 87 -5.46 -13.78 -18.53
C GLU A 87 -4.11 -13.68 -19.28
N GLU A 88 -3.96 -14.44 -20.37
CA GLU A 88 -2.73 -14.53 -21.14
C GLU A 88 -2.56 -13.31 -22.08
N ASP A 89 -3.67 -12.76 -22.56
CA ASP A 89 -3.66 -11.54 -23.36
C ASP A 89 -3.28 -10.34 -22.47
N ILE A 90 -2.07 -9.83 -22.70
CA ILE A 90 -1.52 -8.71 -21.93
C ILE A 90 -2.44 -7.48 -21.91
N PHE A 91 -3.22 -7.22 -22.97
CA PHE A 91 -4.11 -6.07 -23.01
C PHE A 91 -5.37 -6.24 -22.16
N LYS A 92 -5.65 -7.47 -21.72
CA LYS A 92 -6.75 -7.82 -20.82
C LYS A 92 -6.30 -8.13 -19.40
N ASN A 93 -4.99 -8.30 -19.19
CA ASN A 93 -4.38 -8.53 -17.89
C ASN A 93 -3.86 -7.20 -17.31
N PRO A 94 -4.59 -6.56 -16.37
CA PRO A 94 -4.25 -5.23 -15.90
C PRO A 94 -2.92 -5.19 -15.16
N ALA A 95 -2.63 -6.21 -14.35
CA ALA A 95 -1.39 -6.28 -13.58
C ALA A 95 -0.17 -6.52 -14.48
N LEU A 96 -0.27 -7.44 -15.44
CA LEU A 96 0.82 -7.73 -16.38
C LEU A 96 1.15 -6.52 -17.27
N LEU A 97 0.12 -5.85 -17.79
CA LEU A 97 0.31 -4.62 -18.58
C LEU A 97 0.97 -3.53 -17.74
N SER A 98 0.50 -3.31 -16.51
CA SER A 98 1.09 -2.31 -15.60
C SER A 98 2.56 -2.63 -15.31
N ALA A 99 2.86 -3.87 -14.95
CA ALA A 99 4.22 -4.34 -14.66
C ALA A 99 5.15 -4.15 -15.86
N LEU A 100 4.73 -4.57 -17.06
CA LEU A 100 5.55 -4.43 -18.26
C LEU A 100 5.85 -2.96 -18.59
N LEU A 101 4.83 -2.10 -18.54
CA LEU A 101 5.00 -0.68 -18.85
C LEU A 101 5.92 0.01 -17.83
N LYS A 102 5.78 -0.31 -16.54
CA LYS A 102 6.63 0.23 -15.46
C LYS A 102 8.06 -0.28 -15.54
N TYR A 103 8.25 -1.56 -15.89
CA TYR A 103 9.57 -2.12 -16.16
C TYR A 103 10.26 -1.39 -17.32
N ILE A 104 9.57 -1.23 -18.47
CA ILE A 104 10.09 -0.48 -19.62
C ILE A 104 10.39 0.99 -19.24
N ALA A 105 9.50 1.63 -18.49
CA ALA A 105 9.69 2.99 -18.02
C ALA A 105 10.97 3.13 -17.17
N SER A 106 11.23 2.19 -16.27
CA SER A 106 12.47 2.15 -15.47
C SER A 106 13.69 1.93 -16.36
N GLU A 107 13.75 0.81 -17.07
CA GLU A 107 14.99 0.33 -17.69
C GLU A 107 15.35 1.07 -18.97
N ARG A 108 14.34 1.49 -19.75
CA ARG A 108 14.58 2.18 -21.03
C ARG A 108 14.54 3.70 -20.91
N TYR A 109 13.74 4.22 -19.98
CA TYR A 109 13.50 5.66 -19.87
C TYR A 109 14.00 6.27 -18.54
N GLY A 110 14.56 5.49 -17.63
CA GLY A 110 15.10 5.98 -16.36
C GLY A 110 14.04 6.46 -15.37
N ARG A 111 12.81 5.94 -15.45
CA ARG A 111 11.73 6.27 -14.49
C ARG A 111 11.83 5.39 -13.25
N ILE A 112 12.78 5.74 -12.41
CA ILE A 112 13.18 4.98 -11.20
C ILE A 112 12.39 5.36 -9.95
N ILE A 113 11.44 6.30 -10.03
CA ILE A 113 10.54 6.69 -8.94
C ILE A 113 9.11 6.33 -9.34
N GLU A 114 8.37 5.73 -8.41
CA GLU A 114 6.95 5.42 -8.56
C GLU A 114 6.17 6.29 -7.56
N VAL A 115 5.38 7.23 -8.05
CA VAL A 115 4.47 8.02 -7.20
C VAL A 115 3.12 7.31 -7.16
N PHE A 116 2.69 6.88 -5.99
CA PHE A 116 1.37 6.30 -5.79
C PHE A 116 0.45 7.35 -5.18
N MET A 117 -0.50 7.84 -5.97
CA MET A 117 -1.33 9.02 -5.65
C MET A 117 -2.82 8.71 -5.83
N PRO A 118 -3.45 7.97 -4.91
CA PRO A 118 -4.91 7.89 -4.84
C PRO A 118 -5.51 9.27 -4.56
N TYR A 119 -6.68 9.55 -5.13
CA TYR A 119 -7.43 10.77 -4.81
C TYR A 119 -8.51 10.44 -3.80
N GLY A 120 -8.42 11.09 -2.63
CA GLY A 120 -9.28 10.86 -1.48
C GLY A 120 -8.49 10.44 -0.26
N GLU A 121 -8.62 11.21 0.83
CA GLU A 121 -7.88 11.00 2.09
C GLU A 121 -8.07 9.59 2.68
N ALA A 122 -9.26 9.01 2.50
CA ALA A 122 -9.56 7.65 2.95
C ALA A 122 -8.64 6.57 2.35
N LEU A 123 -7.91 6.89 1.27
CA LEU A 123 -6.97 5.99 0.60
C LEU A 123 -5.50 6.26 0.98
N HIS A 124 -5.20 7.18 1.90
CA HIS A 124 -3.81 7.48 2.26
C HIS A 124 -3.05 6.24 2.77
N SER A 125 -3.68 5.42 3.64
CA SER A 125 -3.06 4.18 4.13
C SER A 125 -2.84 3.13 3.03
N LEU A 126 -3.55 3.21 1.90
CA LEU A 126 -3.26 2.37 0.73
C LEU A 126 -1.92 2.77 0.10
N SER A 127 -1.58 4.06 0.07
CA SER A 127 -0.27 4.53 -0.38
C SER A 127 0.85 4.03 0.52
N ASP A 128 0.67 4.07 1.84
CA ASP A 128 1.65 3.55 2.80
C ASP A 128 1.87 2.04 2.64
N TRP A 129 0.78 1.28 2.45
CA TRP A 129 0.86 -0.15 2.17
C TRP A 129 1.63 -0.43 0.87
N TYR A 130 1.35 0.34 -0.19
CA TYR A 130 2.01 0.14 -1.49
C TYR A 130 3.51 0.46 -1.43
N VAL A 131 3.92 1.46 -0.62
CA VAL A 131 5.34 1.76 -0.37
C VAL A 131 6.08 0.52 0.14
N GLN A 132 5.52 -0.18 1.13
CA GLN A 132 6.15 -1.40 1.65
C GLN A 132 6.14 -2.51 0.59
N LEU A 133 5.00 -2.73 -0.08
CA LEU A 133 4.86 -3.77 -1.09
C LEU A 133 5.91 -3.63 -2.18
N LEU A 134 6.07 -2.44 -2.75
CA LEU A 134 7.01 -2.20 -3.85
C LEU A 134 8.47 -2.25 -3.38
N SER A 135 8.79 -1.54 -2.29
CA SER A 135 10.17 -1.39 -1.81
C SER A 135 10.81 -2.72 -1.45
N GLU A 136 10.12 -3.53 -0.64
CA GLU A 136 10.67 -4.79 -0.15
C GLU A 136 10.65 -5.90 -1.21
N SER A 137 9.74 -5.83 -2.18
CA SER A 137 9.65 -6.87 -3.21
C SER A 137 10.67 -6.65 -4.33
N LEU A 138 10.82 -5.41 -4.80
CA LEU A 138 11.59 -5.13 -6.02
C LEU A 138 12.95 -4.48 -5.77
N GLY A 139 13.15 -3.86 -4.61
CA GLY A 139 14.43 -3.25 -4.20
C GLY A 139 15.48 -4.32 -3.88
N LYS A 140 16.03 -4.96 -4.92
CA LYS A 140 16.83 -6.19 -4.81
C LYS A 140 17.99 -6.20 -5.78
N MET A 141 18.93 -7.11 -5.54
CA MET A 141 19.91 -7.52 -6.54
C MET A 141 19.24 -8.52 -7.49
N SER A 142 19.30 -8.26 -8.79
CA SER A 142 18.85 -9.20 -9.82
C SER A 142 19.77 -10.42 -9.89
N ASN A 143 19.30 -11.47 -10.57
CA ASN A 143 20.08 -12.65 -10.92
C ASN A 143 21.33 -12.36 -11.76
N THR A 144 21.44 -11.16 -12.36
CA THR A 144 22.64 -10.68 -13.06
C THR A 144 23.58 -9.85 -12.17
N CYS A 145 23.32 -9.81 -10.86
CA CYS A 145 24.07 -9.02 -9.88
C CYS A 145 24.04 -7.51 -10.14
N LEU A 146 22.98 -7.00 -10.78
CA LEU A 146 22.71 -5.57 -10.91
C LEU A 146 21.57 -5.16 -9.95
N PRO A 147 21.67 -4.00 -9.28
CA PRO A 147 20.59 -3.50 -8.44
C PRO A 147 19.39 -3.13 -9.29
N TYR A 148 18.21 -3.55 -8.85
CA TYR A 148 16.92 -3.18 -9.42
C TYR A 148 16.04 -2.56 -8.34
N GLY A 149 15.03 -1.81 -8.79
CA GLY A 149 13.96 -1.30 -7.96
C GLY A 149 13.53 0.09 -8.39
N ARG A 150 12.29 0.44 -8.07
CA ARG A 150 11.82 1.82 -8.08
C ARG A 150 11.62 2.28 -6.65
N THR A 151 11.96 3.53 -6.38
CA THR A 151 11.66 4.17 -5.09
C THR A 151 10.19 4.55 -5.08
N PRO A 152 9.33 3.93 -4.25
CA PRO A 152 7.96 4.39 -4.12
C PRO A 152 7.89 5.68 -3.31
N VAL A 153 7.00 6.57 -3.71
CA VAL A 153 6.65 7.80 -3.00
C VAL A 153 5.15 7.76 -2.75
N ALA A 154 4.77 7.76 -1.48
CA ALA A 154 3.38 7.91 -1.08
C ALA A 154 2.93 9.37 -1.30
N ALA A 155 1.76 9.53 -1.92
CA ALA A 155 1.07 10.79 -2.06
C ALA A 155 -0.45 10.56 -1.91
N VAL A 156 -1.20 11.62 -1.70
CA VAL A 156 -2.67 11.61 -1.74
C VAL A 156 -3.22 12.89 -2.35
N GLY A 157 -4.15 12.74 -3.29
CA GLY A 157 -4.87 13.86 -3.90
C GLY A 157 -6.08 14.28 -3.06
N THR A 158 -6.36 15.57 -2.88
CA THR A 158 -5.64 16.74 -3.42
C THR A 158 -4.56 17.30 -2.48
N MET A 159 -4.39 16.77 -1.26
CA MET A 159 -3.46 17.33 -0.26
C MET A 159 -2.04 17.52 -0.83
N ASP A 160 -1.47 16.48 -1.44
CA ASP A 160 -0.12 16.53 -2.02
C ASP A 160 -0.04 17.24 -3.36
N MET A 161 -1.16 17.73 -3.91
CA MET A 161 -1.11 18.67 -5.05
C MET A 161 -0.43 19.97 -4.66
N HIS A 162 -0.46 20.34 -3.38
CA HIS A 162 0.19 21.55 -2.85
C HIS A 162 1.60 21.30 -2.32
N ALA A 163 2.11 20.06 -2.39
CA ALA A 163 3.44 19.71 -1.90
C ALA A 163 4.32 19.11 -3.00
N GLN A 164 3.81 18.12 -3.75
CA GLN A 164 4.63 17.29 -4.62
C GLN A 164 4.41 17.58 -6.12
N VAL A 165 3.23 18.07 -6.52
CA VAL A 165 2.88 18.19 -7.96
C VAL A 165 3.79 19.14 -8.73
N GLN A 166 4.35 20.19 -8.11
CA GLN A 166 5.37 21.03 -8.75
C GLN A 166 6.59 20.20 -9.18
N GLU A 167 7.10 19.32 -8.31
CA GLU A 167 8.23 18.44 -8.61
C GLU A 167 7.83 17.31 -9.57
N HIS A 168 6.56 16.95 -9.63
CA HIS A 168 6.04 16.05 -10.66
C HIS A 168 5.99 16.72 -12.03
N GLN A 169 5.64 18.01 -12.12
CA GLN A 169 5.40 18.76 -13.35
C GLN A 169 6.66 19.41 -13.97
N GLU A 170 7.59 19.89 -13.16
CA GLU A 170 8.79 20.59 -13.65
C GLU A 170 10.10 19.96 -13.17
N GLY A 171 10.02 19.06 -12.20
CA GLY A 171 11.17 18.32 -11.69
C GLY A 171 11.73 17.31 -12.69
N ARG A 172 12.72 16.54 -12.22
CA ARG A 172 13.43 15.55 -13.06
C ARG A 172 12.45 14.56 -13.70
N LEU A 173 12.71 14.21 -14.97
CA LEU A 173 12.01 13.16 -15.69
C LEU A 173 12.51 11.80 -15.17
N ASN A 174 12.08 11.39 -13.99
CA ASN A 174 12.50 10.14 -13.37
C ASN A 174 11.34 9.42 -12.66
N LYS A 175 10.10 9.83 -12.92
CA LYS A 175 8.91 9.39 -12.20
C LYS A 175 7.90 8.74 -13.15
N VAL A 176 7.20 7.73 -12.64
CA VAL A 176 5.87 7.32 -13.12
C VAL A 176 4.87 7.71 -12.04
N VAL A 177 3.78 8.40 -12.42
CA VAL A 177 2.70 8.78 -11.48
C VAL A 177 1.50 7.86 -11.67
N GLN A 178 1.21 7.04 -10.67
CA GLN A 178 0.05 6.15 -10.65
C GLN A 178 -1.08 6.78 -9.84
N PHE A 179 -2.21 7.02 -10.47
CA PHE A 179 -3.42 7.55 -9.85
C PHE A 179 -4.42 6.43 -9.56
N ILE A 180 -5.08 6.50 -8.40
CA ILE A 180 -6.30 5.74 -8.12
C ILE A 180 -7.48 6.71 -8.10
N LYS A 181 -8.43 6.50 -9.02
CA LYS A 181 -9.65 7.30 -9.18
C LYS A 181 -10.85 6.51 -8.68
N VAL A 182 -11.63 7.10 -7.79
CA VAL A 182 -12.95 6.57 -7.40
C VAL A 182 -14.00 7.39 -8.13
N LYS A 183 -14.74 6.75 -9.05
CA LYS A 183 -15.71 7.43 -9.90
C LYS A 183 -16.85 8.02 -9.06
N ASP A 184 -17.51 7.17 -8.27
CA ASP A 184 -18.67 7.54 -7.47
C ASP A 184 -18.39 7.29 -5.99
N TRP A 185 -18.40 8.36 -5.19
CA TRP A 185 -18.32 8.24 -3.73
C TRP A 185 -19.73 8.17 -3.14
N LYS A 186 -19.88 7.36 -2.09
CA LYS A 186 -21.16 7.16 -1.39
C LYS A 186 -21.76 8.48 -0.85
N HIS A 187 -20.91 9.42 -0.46
CA HIS A 187 -21.30 10.73 0.07
C HIS A 187 -20.74 11.83 -0.82
N ASN A 188 -21.58 12.44 -1.67
CA ASN A 188 -21.21 13.59 -2.49
C ASN A 188 -21.89 14.85 -1.94
N LEU A 189 -21.13 15.61 -1.13
CA LEU A 189 -21.60 16.90 -0.64
C LEU A 189 -21.53 17.93 -1.78
N VAL A 190 -22.55 18.76 -1.90
CA VAL A 190 -22.58 19.84 -2.89
C VAL A 190 -22.04 21.11 -2.24
N VAL A 191 -21.10 21.78 -2.90
CA VAL A 191 -20.56 23.06 -2.44
C VAL A 191 -21.68 24.11 -2.53
N PRO A 192 -22.11 24.71 -1.41
CA PRO A 192 -23.20 25.68 -1.44
C PRO A 192 -22.73 26.98 -2.09
N ASN A 193 -23.57 27.56 -2.95
CA ASN A 193 -23.26 28.82 -3.63
C ASN A 193 -23.59 30.06 -2.75
N THR A 194 -22.96 30.16 -1.57
CA THR A 194 -23.22 31.25 -0.60
C THR A 194 -22.46 32.54 -0.89
N HIS A 195 -21.46 32.48 -1.77
CA HIS A 195 -20.51 33.57 -2.04
C HIS A 195 -20.38 33.86 -3.54
N SER A 196 -21.50 33.85 -4.27
CA SER A 196 -21.56 34.00 -5.73
C SER A 196 -21.02 35.34 -6.25
N GLN A 197 -20.81 36.33 -5.39
CA GLN A 197 -20.17 37.60 -5.75
C GLN A 197 -18.67 37.45 -6.10
N TYR A 198 -18.03 36.35 -5.70
CA TYR A 198 -16.65 36.07 -6.05
C TYR A 198 -16.62 35.03 -7.18
N GLU A 199 -16.19 35.44 -8.37
CA GLU A 199 -16.18 34.61 -9.59
C GLU A 199 -15.55 33.22 -9.38
N ARG A 200 -14.41 33.15 -8.65
CA ARG A 200 -13.74 31.88 -8.33
C ARG A 200 -14.59 30.94 -7.47
N LEU A 201 -15.35 31.48 -6.52
CA LEU A 201 -16.23 30.69 -5.65
C LEU A 201 -17.53 30.34 -6.36
N GLN A 202 -18.02 31.24 -7.22
CA GLN A 202 -19.18 30.98 -8.08
C GLN A 202 -18.92 29.79 -9.02
N ALA A 203 -17.71 29.67 -9.58
CA ALA A 203 -17.31 28.57 -10.45
C ALA A 203 -17.35 27.18 -9.75
N LEU A 204 -17.21 27.16 -8.42
CA LEU A 204 -17.30 25.93 -7.61
C LEU A 204 -18.70 25.73 -7.02
N GLY A 205 -19.55 26.75 -7.04
CA GLY A 205 -20.89 26.72 -6.46
C GLY A 205 -21.79 25.71 -7.15
N ASN A 206 -22.55 24.96 -6.36
CA ASN A 206 -23.46 23.89 -6.79
C ASN A 206 -22.78 22.69 -7.47
N VAL A 207 -21.46 22.56 -7.35
CA VAL A 207 -20.71 21.39 -7.83
C VAL A 207 -20.51 20.40 -6.67
N GLY A 208 -20.59 19.09 -6.95
CA GLY A 208 -20.29 18.06 -5.98
C GLY A 208 -18.79 18.01 -5.66
N ILE A 209 -18.43 17.80 -4.39
CA ILE A 209 -17.02 17.66 -3.98
C ILE A 209 -16.36 16.48 -4.71
N CYS A 210 -17.10 15.42 -5.00
CA CYS A 210 -16.58 14.27 -5.75
C CYS A 210 -16.25 14.63 -7.20
N ASP A 211 -17.06 15.49 -7.82
CA ASP A 211 -16.80 15.98 -9.17
C ASP A 211 -15.56 16.87 -9.18
N ILE A 212 -15.43 17.77 -8.19
CA ILE A 212 -14.23 18.61 -8.01
C ILE A 212 -12.98 17.74 -7.86
N LEU A 213 -13.03 16.69 -7.04
CA LEU A 213 -11.91 15.77 -6.82
C LEU A 213 -11.53 15.03 -8.11
N ASN A 214 -12.50 14.51 -8.85
CA ASN A 214 -12.28 13.81 -10.11
C ASN A 214 -11.75 14.73 -11.20
N ILE A 215 -12.28 15.96 -11.31
CA ILE A 215 -11.79 16.99 -12.23
C ILE A 215 -10.35 17.36 -11.89
N ALA A 216 -10.01 17.51 -10.60
CA ALA A 216 -8.64 17.79 -10.18
C ALA A 216 -7.66 16.67 -10.56
N LEU A 217 -8.06 15.40 -10.40
CA LEU A 217 -7.28 14.25 -10.86
C LEU A 217 -7.06 14.30 -12.37
N ASP A 218 -8.14 14.46 -13.13
CA ASP A 218 -8.09 14.46 -14.59
C ASP A 218 -7.22 15.60 -15.11
N ALA A 219 -7.33 16.80 -14.53
CA ALA A 219 -6.49 17.95 -14.86
C ALA A 219 -5.00 17.70 -14.55
N ASN A 220 -4.68 17.08 -13.40
CA ASN A 220 -3.30 16.73 -13.06
C ASN A 220 -2.72 15.69 -14.03
N ARG A 221 -3.49 14.64 -14.32
CA ARG A 221 -3.15 13.60 -15.31
C ARG A 221 -2.90 14.20 -16.71
N GLU A 222 -3.75 15.12 -17.14
CA GLU A 222 -3.63 15.80 -18.43
C GLU A 222 -2.41 16.71 -18.48
N ALA A 223 -2.12 17.47 -17.42
CA ALA A 223 -0.94 18.33 -17.32
C ALA A 223 0.37 17.51 -17.35
N LEU A 224 0.41 16.36 -16.69
CA LEU A 224 1.55 15.44 -16.81
C LEU A 224 1.68 14.91 -18.25
N SER A 225 0.55 14.55 -18.87
CA SER A 225 0.55 13.98 -20.22
C SER A 225 0.97 14.99 -21.29
N SER A 226 0.56 16.25 -21.17
CA SER A 226 0.97 17.32 -22.09
C SER A 226 2.48 17.56 -22.09
N ASP A 227 3.13 17.26 -20.96
CA ASP A 227 4.57 17.44 -20.77
C ASP A 227 5.36 16.13 -20.94
N ASN A 228 4.75 15.10 -21.56
CA ASN A 228 5.35 13.77 -21.79
C ASN A 228 5.83 13.07 -20.50
N ARG A 229 5.15 13.32 -19.37
CA ARG A 229 5.44 12.70 -18.08
C ARG A 229 4.59 11.46 -17.88
N PHE A 230 5.27 10.36 -17.57
CA PHE A 230 4.63 9.05 -17.55
C PHE A 230 3.67 8.96 -16.37
N ASN A 231 2.44 8.59 -16.68
CA ASN A 231 1.39 8.41 -15.69
C ASN A 231 0.45 7.28 -16.10
N MET A 232 -0.28 6.76 -15.13
CA MET A 232 -1.36 5.81 -15.35
C MET A 232 -2.49 6.06 -14.36
N THR A 233 -3.72 5.67 -14.73
CA THR A 233 -4.87 5.82 -13.86
C THR A 233 -5.63 4.50 -13.75
N ILE A 234 -5.80 4.02 -12.53
CA ILE A 234 -6.71 2.92 -12.21
C ILE A 234 -8.00 3.54 -11.70
N THR A 235 -9.11 3.25 -12.37
CA THR A 235 -10.42 3.80 -11.99
C THR A 235 -11.29 2.69 -11.43
N VAL A 236 -11.83 2.87 -10.23
CA VAL A 236 -12.84 1.99 -9.64
C VAL A 236 -14.22 2.67 -9.64
N PRO A 237 -15.31 1.91 -9.81
CA PRO A 237 -16.66 2.47 -9.81
C PRO A 237 -17.02 3.17 -8.50
N THR A 238 -16.74 2.52 -7.37
CA THR A 238 -17.00 3.05 -6.02
C THR A 238 -15.89 2.62 -5.08
N LEU A 239 -15.82 3.23 -3.88
CA LEU A 239 -14.95 2.74 -2.82
C LEU A 239 -15.74 1.85 -1.85
N ASN A 240 -15.47 0.55 -1.91
CA ASN A 240 -16.01 -0.48 -1.00
C ASN A 240 -14.95 -1.58 -0.75
N SER A 241 -15.26 -2.54 0.11
CA SER A 241 -14.41 -3.69 0.44
C SER A 241 -13.94 -4.44 -0.81
N PHE A 242 -14.87 -4.77 -1.71
CA PHE A 242 -14.59 -5.47 -2.97
C PHE A 242 -13.57 -4.75 -3.85
N HIS A 243 -13.80 -3.47 -4.19
CA HIS A 243 -12.88 -2.72 -5.03
C HIS A 243 -11.53 -2.45 -4.35
N LEU A 244 -11.49 -2.33 -3.03
CA LEU A 244 -10.22 -2.28 -2.30
C LEU A 244 -9.43 -3.59 -2.46
N GLY A 245 -10.11 -4.73 -2.36
CA GLY A 245 -9.55 -6.05 -2.63
C GLY A 245 -8.98 -6.17 -4.04
N GLU A 246 -9.75 -5.71 -5.04
CA GLU A 246 -9.30 -5.67 -6.44
C GLU A 246 -8.05 -4.82 -6.61
N ILE A 247 -8.04 -3.59 -6.10
CA ILE A 247 -6.89 -2.70 -6.21
C ILE A 247 -5.66 -3.33 -5.57
N MET A 248 -5.77 -3.80 -4.33
CA MET A 248 -4.62 -4.35 -3.61
C MET A 248 -4.09 -5.62 -4.30
N PHE A 249 -4.96 -6.52 -4.72
CA PHE A 249 -4.53 -7.79 -5.33
C PHE A 249 -3.93 -7.59 -6.74
N MET A 250 -4.41 -6.59 -7.49
CA MET A 250 -3.79 -6.17 -8.76
C MET A 250 -2.32 -5.79 -8.54
N HIS A 251 -2.02 -5.03 -7.47
CA HIS A 251 -0.65 -4.60 -7.19
C HIS A 251 0.23 -5.75 -6.70
N CYS A 252 -0.32 -6.75 -6.00
CA CYS A 252 0.40 -7.98 -5.68
C CYS A 252 0.84 -8.71 -6.95
N TRP A 253 -0.07 -8.90 -7.92
CA TRP A 253 0.25 -9.49 -9.22
C TRP A 253 1.23 -8.64 -10.03
N ALA A 254 1.07 -7.32 -10.03
CA ALA A 254 1.95 -6.43 -10.78
C ALA A 254 3.40 -6.52 -10.29
N VAL A 255 3.61 -6.53 -8.97
CA VAL A 255 4.94 -6.73 -8.38
C VAL A 255 5.51 -8.09 -8.72
N TYR A 256 4.70 -9.15 -8.68
CA TYR A 256 5.14 -10.49 -9.08
C TYR A 256 5.58 -10.55 -10.54
N PHE A 257 4.78 -10.06 -11.47
CA PHE A 257 5.13 -10.05 -12.90
C PHE A 257 6.39 -9.21 -13.16
N GLU A 258 6.50 -8.07 -12.50
CA GLU A 258 7.67 -7.22 -12.65
C GLU A 258 8.94 -7.85 -12.11
N SER A 259 8.86 -8.61 -11.02
CA SER A 259 10.01 -9.30 -10.46
C SER A 259 10.58 -10.33 -11.44
N ILE A 260 9.72 -10.98 -12.23
CA ILE A 260 10.12 -11.88 -13.32
C ILE A 260 10.89 -11.10 -14.39
N PHE A 261 10.35 -9.96 -14.85
CA PHE A 261 11.03 -9.13 -15.86
C PHE A 261 12.39 -8.61 -15.37
N ALA A 262 12.47 -8.23 -14.10
CA ALA A 262 13.68 -7.74 -13.47
C ALA A 262 14.67 -8.83 -13.03
N GLY A 263 14.25 -10.10 -13.04
CA GLY A 263 15.07 -11.21 -12.53
C GLY A 263 15.38 -11.11 -11.04
N VAL A 264 14.44 -10.60 -10.23
CA VAL A 264 14.56 -10.49 -8.76
C VAL A 264 13.55 -11.41 -8.05
N ASP A 265 13.87 -11.81 -6.82
CA ASP A 265 12.93 -12.51 -5.96
C ASP A 265 12.03 -11.50 -5.22
N ALA A 266 10.73 -11.50 -5.54
CA ALA A 266 9.74 -10.63 -4.92
C ALA A 266 9.36 -11.05 -3.50
N PHE A 267 9.71 -12.24 -3.05
CA PHE A 267 9.18 -12.86 -1.83
C PHE A 267 10.19 -12.95 -0.69
N ASP A 268 11.48 -12.74 -0.95
CA ASP A 268 12.51 -12.64 0.08
C ASP A 268 12.71 -11.18 0.60
N GLN A 269 13.57 -10.98 1.60
CA GLN A 269 13.97 -9.63 2.07
C GLN A 269 15.36 -9.62 2.76
N PRO A 270 16.44 -10.11 2.13
CA PRO A 270 17.73 -10.30 2.80
C PRO A 270 18.36 -9.01 3.32
N GLY A 271 18.06 -7.85 2.72
CA GLY A 271 18.63 -6.56 3.09
C GLY A 271 18.32 -6.12 4.54
N VAL A 272 17.17 -6.53 5.09
CA VAL A 272 16.75 -6.11 6.45
C VAL A 272 17.59 -6.79 7.55
N GLU A 273 18.21 -7.93 7.26
CA GLU A 273 19.02 -8.67 8.23
C GLU A 273 20.37 -7.99 8.52
N VAL A 274 20.80 -7.05 7.67
CA VAL A 274 22.04 -6.28 7.89
C VAL A 274 21.92 -5.42 9.14
N TYR A 275 20.86 -4.61 9.26
CA TYR A 275 20.73 -3.71 10.40
C TYR A 275 20.33 -4.46 11.68
N LYS A 276 19.53 -5.54 11.58
CA LYS A 276 19.15 -6.38 12.72
C LYS A 276 20.36 -6.98 13.44
N ARG A 277 21.36 -7.44 12.70
CA ARG A 277 22.64 -7.93 13.25
C ARG A 277 23.40 -6.85 14.04
N LEU A 278 23.21 -5.58 13.72
CA LEU A 278 23.84 -4.45 14.42
C LEU A 278 23.06 -4.01 15.67
N ILE A 279 21.75 -4.27 15.73
CA ILE A 279 20.88 -3.87 16.85
C ILE A 279 21.28 -4.58 18.14
N GLY A 280 21.41 -5.91 18.12
CA GLY A 280 21.69 -6.71 19.32
C GLY A 280 22.91 -6.20 20.12
N PRO A 281 24.10 -6.06 19.48
CA PRO A 281 25.29 -5.54 20.16
C PRO A 281 25.18 -4.08 20.63
N LYS A 282 24.35 -3.25 19.97
CA LYS A 282 24.10 -1.87 20.41
C LYS A 282 23.18 -1.83 21.63
N LEU A 283 22.14 -2.67 21.65
CA LEU A 283 21.23 -2.80 22.79
C LEU A 283 21.93 -3.35 24.03
N ALA A 284 22.83 -4.33 23.88
CA ALA A 284 23.60 -4.86 24.99
C ALA A 284 24.42 -3.75 25.68
N ARG A 285 25.16 -2.95 24.90
CA ARG A 285 25.92 -1.81 25.42
C ARG A 285 25.05 -0.77 26.13
N ALA A 286 23.86 -0.47 25.59
CA ALA A 286 22.95 0.47 26.23
C ALA A 286 22.45 -0.03 27.59
N LYS A 287 22.20 -1.35 27.74
CA LYS A 287 21.82 -1.95 29.03
C LYS A 287 22.94 -1.83 30.07
N ASP A 288 24.18 -2.04 29.67
CA ASP A 288 25.33 -1.93 30.57
C ASP A 288 25.49 -0.49 31.10
N THR A 289 25.12 0.51 30.31
CA THR A 289 25.20 1.93 30.69
C THR A 289 24.06 2.39 31.62
N HIS A 290 22.90 1.70 31.57
CA HIS A 290 21.76 1.99 32.44
C HIS A 290 21.80 1.22 33.77
N ASN A 291 22.58 0.14 33.85
CA ASN A 291 22.77 -0.66 35.06
C ASN A 291 24.00 -0.26 35.87
N SER A 292 24.80 0.70 35.37
CA SER A 292 25.95 1.33 36.04
C SER A 292 25.58 2.69 36.63
#